data_AF-A0A2N9MQG8-F1
#
_entry.id   AF-A0A2N9MQG8-F1
#
_cell.length_a   1.000
_cell.length_b   1.000
_cell.length_c   1.000
_cell.angle_alpha   90.00
_cell.angle_beta   90.00
_cell.angle_gamma   90.00
#
_symmetry.space_group_name_H-M   'P 1'
#
loop_
_entity.id
_entity.type
_entity.pdbx_description
1 polymer ?
#
loop_
_entity_poly.entity_id
_entity_poly.type
_entity_poly.pdbx_seq_one_letter_code
_entity_poly.pdbx_strand_id
1 'polypeptide(L)'
;MPFDPEAYGGRVASILALDGDGHRLMPLVQGPCSSDRARTLLKTAAARELFPGSRSPEAALAGLYLYFSCWNEAHETAQDIATREGSYWHAIVHRQEPDAGNSTYWFRQVGPHPVFPALAAAAAAIGIGRGGNWDPFAFIRFCEEAHRSPGSNKERQALEVQRAEWQLLFDFCAAKRARKNNCAALGSSGEAGLKPRAG
;
A
#
# COMPACT_ATOMS: atom_id res chain seq x y z
N MET A 1 12.00 -7.61 -5.50
CA MET A 1 11.21 -8.32 -6.53
C MET A 1 10.55 -7.26 -7.39
N PRO A 2 10.52 -7.40 -8.72
CA PRO A 2 9.72 -6.52 -9.55
C PRO A 2 8.23 -6.65 -9.15
N PHE A 3 7.46 -5.59 -9.35
CA PHE A 3 6.00 -5.62 -9.16
C PHE A 3 5.38 -6.60 -10.16
N ASP A 4 4.49 -7.47 -9.69
CA ASP A 4 3.87 -8.52 -10.50
C ASP A 4 2.34 -8.46 -10.32
N PRO A 5 1.59 -7.89 -11.28
CA PRO A 5 0.13 -7.82 -11.22
C PRO A 5 -0.54 -9.20 -11.08
N GLU A 6 0.06 -10.26 -11.63
CA GLU A 6 -0.51 -11.62 -11.61
C GLU A 6 -0.51 -12.23 -10.21
N ALA A 7 0.32 -11.72 -9.29
CA ALA A 7 0.35 -12.13 -7.89
C ALA A 7 -1.00 -11.90 -7.17
N TYR A 8 -1.84 -11.02 -7.71
CA TYR A 8 -3.16 -10.66 -7.17
C TYR A 8 -4.32 -11.37 -7.88
N GLY A 9 -4.02 -12.19 -8.90
CA GLY A 9 -4.99 -12.91 -9.71
C GLY A 9 -5.39 -12.16 -10.99
N GLY A 10 -5.77 -12.92 -12.02
CA GLY A 10 -5.94 -12.41 -13.39
C GLY A 10 -6.98 -11.28 -13.54
N ARG A 11 -7.98 -11.18 -12.65
CA ARG A 11 -8.95 -10.06 -12.67
C ARG A 11 -8.29 -8.74 -12.27
N VAL A 12 -7.44 -8.75 -11.23
CA VAL A 12 -6.71 -7.55 -10.79
C VAL A 12 -5.63 -7.19 -11.82
N ALA A 13 -4.90 -8.18 -12.34
CA ALA A 13 -3.93 -7.97 -13.42
C ALA A 13 -4.58 -7.32 -14.65
N SER A 14 -5.71 -7.85 -15.12
CA SER A 14 -6.46 -7.28 -16.25
C SER A 14 -6.97 -5.85 -16.00
N ILE A 15 -7.26 -5.50 -14.73
CA ILE A 15 -7.64 -4.13 -14.38
C ILE A 15 -6.40 -3.22 -14.47
N LEU A 16 -5.28 -3.59 -13.85
CA LEU A 16 -4.04 -2.81 -13.87
C LEU A 16 -3.49 -2.58 -15.29
N ALA A 17 -3.70 -3.54 -16.19
CA ALA A 17 -3.36 -3.43 -17.62
C ALA A 17 -4.09 -2.31 -18.36
N LEU A 18 -5.18 -1.78 -17.81
CA LEU A 18 -5.90 -0.66 -18.40
C LEU A 18 -5.13 0.66 -18.33
N ASP A 19 -4.06 0.75 -17.53
CA ASP A 19 -3.19 1.92 -17.50
C ASP A 19 -1.81 1.55 -16.94
N GLY A 20 -0.99 0.83 -17.70
CA GLY A 20 0.44 0.65 -17.40
C GLY A 20 0.82 -0.44 -16.39
N ASP A 21 -0.05 -1.41 -16.11
CA ASP A 21 0.31 -2.67 -15.41
C ASP A 21 0.96 -2.48 -14.02
N GLY A 22 0.51 -1.48 -13.26
CA GLY A 22 1.09 -1.11 -11.98
C GLY A 22 2.36 -0.25 -12.08
N HIS A 23 2.80 0.09 -13.29
CA HIS A 23 3.99 0.91 -13.55
C HIS A 23 3.69 2.36 -13.93
N ARG A 24 2.42 2.77 -13.93
CA ARG A 24 2.03 4.16 -14.18
C ARG A 24 2.65 5.11 -13.17
N LEU A 25 3.16 6.24 -13.66
CA LEU A 25 3.56 7.39 -12.86
C LEU A 25 2.33 8.26 -12.58
N MET A 26 1.65 8.00 -11.46
CA MET A 26 0.50 8.80 -11.03
C MET A 26 0.91 10.27 -10.83
N PRO A 27 0.12 11.24 -11.32
CA PRO A 27 0.38 12.67 -11.12
C PRO A 27 0.61 13.05 -9.65
N LEU A 28 1.44 14.06 -9.42
CA LEU A 28 1.66 14.61 -8.06
C LEU A 28 0.52 15.51 -7.59
N VAL A 29 -0.35 15.95 -8.49
CA VAL A 29 -1.54 16.77 -8.20
C VAL A 29 -2.75 16.04 -8.75
N GLN A 30 -3.86 16.08 -8.01
CA GLN A 30 -5.10 15.41 -8.39
C GLN A 30 -5.58 15.84 -9.78
N GLY A 31 -6.19 14.90 -10.50
CA GLY A 31 -6.66 15.10 -11.86
C GLY A 31 -7.81 14.16 -12.19
N PRO A 32 -8.27 14.13 -13.46
CA PRO A 32 -9.32 13.22 -13.88
C PRO A 32 -8.86 11.76 -13.73
N CYS A 33 -9.83 10.86 -13.53
CA CYS A 33 -9.55 9.44 -13.55
C CYS A 33 -9.03 9.04 -14.94
N SER A 34 -7.96 8.25 -14.98
CA SER A 34 -7.26 7.90 -16.22
C SER A 34 -7.94 6.79 -17.01
N SER A 35 -8.88 6.05 -16.40
CA SER A 35 -9.63 4.99 -17.07
C SER A 35 -11.04 4.85 -16.50
N ASP A 36 -12.04 5.32 -17.25
CA ASP A 36 -13.46 5.13 -16.93
C ASP A 36 -13.86 3.65 -16.89
N ARG A 37 -13.20 2.83 -17.72
CA ARG A 37 -13.39 1.38 -17.72
C ARG A 37 -12.92 0.76 -16.41
N ALA A 38 -11.71 1.13 -15.94
CA ALA A 38 -11.22 0.64 -14.65
C ALA A 38 -12.14 1.10 -13.51
N ARG A 39 -12.51 2.39 -13.50
CA ARG A 39 -13.46 2.95 -12.52
C ARG A 39 -14.77 2.16 -12.44
N THR A 40 -15.36 1.84 -13.58
CA THR A 40 -16.62 1.07 -13.66
C THR A 40 -16.45 -0.35 -13.11
N LEU A 41 -15.35 -1.03 -13.48
CA LEU A 41 -15.05 -2.38 -12.98
C LEU A 41 -14.83 -2.39 -11.47
N LEU A 42 -14.15 -1.38 -10.93
CA LEU A 42 -13.90 -1.25 -9.49
C LEU A 42 -15.18 -0.95 -8.71
N LYS A 43 -16.05 -0.06 -9.22
CA LYS A 43 -17.33 0.31 -8.57
C LYS A 43 -18.30 -0.86 -8.41
N THR A 44 -18.21 -1.82 -9.32
CA THR A 44 -19.10 -2.99 -9.36
C THR A 44 -18.51 -4.23 -8.69
N ALA A 45 -17.25 -4.16 -8.23
CA ALA A 45 -16.56 -5.27 -7.60
C ALA A 45 -16.61 -5.17 -6.08
N ALA A 46 -16.81 -6.30 -5.39
CA ALA A 46 -16.56 -6.35 -3.96
C ALA A 46 -15.05 -6.50 -3.70
N ALA A 47 -14.49 -5.72 -2.78
CA ALA A 47 -13.06 -5.77 -2.46
C ALA A 47 -12.57 -7.19 -2.12
N ARG A 48 -13.40 -7.97 -1.41
CA ARG A 48 -13.09 -9.36 -1.00
C ARG A 48 -13.14 -10.37 -2.14
N GLU A 49 -13.83 -10.06 -3.22
CA GLU A 49 -13.83 -10.87 -4.44
C GLU A 49 -12.56 -10.62 -5.26
N LEU A 50 -12.10 -9.37 -5.30
CA LEU A 50 -10.84 -9.01 -5.98
C LEU A 50 -9.62 -9.53 -5.22
N PHE A 51 -9.65 -9.48 -3.89
CA PHE A 51 -8.51 -9.82 -3.04
C PHE A 51 -8.86 -10.88 -1.98
N PRO A 52 -9.22 -12.11 -2.38
CA PRO A 52 -9.64 -13.16 -1.47
C PRO A 52 -8.51 -13.58 -0.52
N GLY A 53 -8.77 -13.50 0.79
CA GLY A 53 -7.80 -13.88 1.83
C GLY A 53 -6.63 -12.92 2.02
N SER A 54 -6.70 -11.72 1.43
CA SER A 54 -5.69 -10.66 1.58
C SER A 54 -5.66 -10.07 2.99
N ARG A 55 -4.59 -9.30 3.29
CA ARG A 55 -4.45 -8.59 4.57
C ARG A 55 -5.52 -7.55 4.74
N SER A 56 -5.74 -6.70 3.73
CA SER A 56 -6.71 -5.62 3.79
C SER A 56 -7.32 -5.40 2.39
N PRO A 57 -8.38 -6.14 2.04
CA PRO A 57 -8.98 -6.08 0.70
C PRO A 57 -9.52 -4.68 0.39
N GLU A 58 -10.16 -4.02 1.36
CA GLU A 58 -10.71 -2.68 1.18
C GLU A 58 -9.59 -1.63 0.98
N ALA A 59 -8.45 -1.76 1.68
CA ALA A 59 -7.29 -0.88 1.46
C ALA A 59 -6.63 -1.12 0.10
N ALA A 60 -6.54 -2.38 -0.35
CA ALA A 60 -6.05 -2.68 -1.70
C ALA A 60 -6.98 -2.06 -2.78
N LEU A 61 -8.30 -2.08 -2.55
CA LEU A 61 -9.27 -1.41 -3.45
C LEU A 61 -9.06 0.12 -3.48
N ALA A 62 -8.83 0.77 -2.34
CA ALA A 62 -8.48 2.20 -2.30
C ALA A 62 -7.22 2.49 -3.13
N GLY A 63 -6.21 1.62 -3.03
CA GLY A 63 -5.01 1.66 -3.86
C GLY A 63 -5.31 1.57 -5.36
N LEU A 64 -6.22 0.69 -5.80
CA LEU A 64 -6.63 0.61 -7.22
C LEU A 64 -7.30 1.91 -7.68
N TYR A 65 -8.21 2.49 -6.90
CA TYR A 65 -8.82 3.77 -7.29
C TYR A 65 -7.79 4.88 -7.41
N LEU A 66 -6.86 4.97 -6.45
CA LEU A 66 -5.79 5.96 -6.47
C LEU A 66 -4.88 5.79 -7.69
N TYR A 67 -4.54 4.54 -8.05
CA TYR A 67 -3.72 4.21 -9.23
C TYR A 67 -4.27 4.84 -10.52
N PHE A 68 -5.59 4.74 -10.70
CA PHE A 68 -6.27 5.33 -11.85
C PHE A 68 -6.62 6.81 -11.67
N SER A 69 -6.09 7.51 -10.66
CA SER A 69 -6.44 8.91 -10.37
C SER A 69 -7.95 9.13 -10.12
N CYS A 70 -8.68 8.09 -9.72
CA CYS A 70 -10.07 8.17 -9.28
C CYS A 70 -10.10 8.69 -7.82
N TRP A 71 -9.77 9.97 -7.65
CA TRP A 71 -9.48 10.57 -6.34
C TRP A 71 -10.64 10.47 -5.35
N ASN A 72 -11.88 10.79 -5.78
CA ASN A 72 -13.06 10.74 -4.90
C ASN A 72 -13.28 9.33 -4.36
N GLU A 73 -13.25 8.31 -5.23
CA GLU A 73 -13.43 6.93 -4.80
C GLU A 73 -12.29 6.43 -3.91
N ALA A 74 -11.05 6.83 -4.19
CA ALA A 74 -9.90 6.51 -3.35
C ALA A 74 -10.05 7.13 -1.95
N HIS A 75 -10.44 8.41 -1.89
CA HIS A 75 -10.71 9.15 -0.66
C HIS A 75 -11.83 8.50 0.16
N GLU A 76 -13.00 8.28 -0.43
CA GLU A 76 -14.16 7.68 0.22
C GLU A 76 -13.85 6.26 0.73
N THR A 77 -13.17 5.44 -0.09
CA THR A 77 -12.79 4.08 0.33
C THR A 77 -11.80 4.11 1.49
N ALA A 78 -10.82 5.02 1.48
CA ALA A 78 -9.83 5.13 2.56
C ALA A 78 -10.44 5.65 3.87
N GLN A 79 -11.38 6.61 3.77
CA GLN A 79 -12.09 7.23 4.89
C GLN A 79 -12.82 6.22 5.77
N ASP A 80 -13.36 5.15 5.18
CA ASP A 80 -14.10 4.10 5.88
C ASP A 80 -13.20 3.03 6.54
N ILE A 81 -11.88 3.12 6.36
CA ILE A 81 -10.92 2.12 6.84
C ILE A 81 -10.18 2.66 8.09
N ALA A 82 -10.68 2.30 9.27
CA ALA A 82 -10.06 2.66 10.55
C ALA A 82 -8.82 1.80 10.90
N THR A 83 -7.82 1.77 10.00
CA THR A 83 -6.54 1.06 10.18
C THR A 83 -5.37 1.93 9.75
N ARG A 84 -4.13 1.50 10.03
CA ARG A 84 -2.92 2.22 9.57
C ARG A 84 -2.86 2.29 8.04
N GLU A 85 -3.26 1.22 7.36
CA GLU A 85 -3.25 1.16 5.89
C GLU A 85 -4.33 2.08 5.30
N GLY A 86 -5.49 2.19 5.95
CA GLY A 86 -6.52 3.17 5.59
C GLY A 86 -6.01 4.61 5.71
N SER A 87 -5.43 4.95 6.87
CA SER A 87 -4.78 6.26 7.07
C SER A 87 -3.62 6.51 6.09
N TYR A 88 -2.89 5.48 5.68
CA TYR A 88 -1.79 5.63 4.73
C TYR A 88 -2.32 5.98 3.34
N TRP A 89 -3.33 5.26 2.83
CA TRP A 89 -3.97 5.64 1.56
C TRP A 89 -4.56 7.03 1.61
N HIS A 90 -5.21 7.38 2.72
CA HIS A 90 -5.77 8.71 2.93
C HIS A 90 -4.69 9.80 2.89
N ALA A 91 -3.53 9.53 3.48
CA ALA A 91 -2.40 10.45 3.45
C ALA A 91 -1.84 10.66 2.03
N ILE A 92 -1.77 9.59 1.21
CA ILE A 92 -1.31 9.70 -0.19
C ILE A 92 -2.33 10.45 -1.04
N VAL A 93 -3.62 10.17 -0.86
CA VAL A 93 -4.74 10.89 -1.52
C VAL A 93 -4.63 12.40 -1.26
N HIS A 94 -4.48 12.82 -0.01
CA HIS A 94 -4.33 14.23 0.33
C HIS A 94 -2.98 14.83 -0.10
N ARG A 95 -1.93 14.02 -0.31
CA ARG A 95 -0.66 14.54 -0.86
C ARG A 95 -0.82 15.04 -2.29
N GLN A 96 -1.87 14.61 -3.00
CA GLN A 96 -2.21 15.10 -4.33
C GLN A 96 -3.06 16.37 -4.32
N GLU A 97 -3.41 16.89 -3.14
CA GLU A 97 -4.00 18.22 -3.01
C GLU A 97 -2.89 19.28 -2.94
N PRO A 98 -3.15 20.53 -3.36
CA PRO A 98 -2.25 21.65 -3.09
C PRO A 98 -2.30 22.11 -1.61
N ASP A 99 -2.40 21.16 -0.67
CA ASP A 99 -2.43 21.38 0.79
C ASP A 99 -1.74 20.22 1.54
N ALA A 100 -0.49 20.43 1.96
CA ALA A 100 0.25 19.43 2.75
C ALA A 100 -0.28 19.19 4.17
N GLY A 101 -1.16 20.05 4.70
CA GLY A 101 -1.68 19.96 6.06
C GLY A 101 -2.46 18.66 6.30
N ASN A 102 -3.36 18.33 5.38
CA ASN A 102 -4.18 17.11 5.45
C ASN A 102 -3.32 15.84 5.35
N SER A 103 -2.40 15.78 4.39
CA SER A 103 -1.49 14.65 4.24
C SER A 103 -0.65 14.43 5.49
N THR A 104 -0.13 15.52 6.08
CA THR A 104 0.65 15.48 7.33
C THR A 104 -0.17 14.93 8.49
N TYR A 105 -1.43 15.34 8.64
CA TYR A 105 -2.32 14.82 9.67
C TYR A 105 -2.48 13.30 9.57
N TRP A 106 -2.77 12.79 8.37
CA TRP A 106 -2.98 11.35 8.16
C TRP A 106 -1.71 10.53 8.31
N PHE A 107 -0.55 11.03 7.87
CA PHE A 107 0.73 10.34 8.11
C PHE A 107 1.09 10.21 9.60
N ARG A 108 0.61 11.12 10.46
CA ARG A 108 0.75 10.95 11.92
C ARG A 108 -0.06 9.76 12.45
N GLN A 109 -1.20 9.44 11.83
CA GLN A 109 -2.02 8.28 12.18
C GLN A 109 -1.40 6.95 11.69
N VAL A 110 -0.60 6.99 10.63
CA VAL A 110 0.14 5.82 10.11
C VAL A 110 1.19 5.36 11.13
N GLY A 111 2.00 6.29 11.64
CA GLY A 111 3.13 5.97 12.51
C GLY A 111 4.18 5.07 11.81
N PRO A 112 4.97 4.27 12.57
CA PRO A 112 5.89 3.31 11.99
C PRO A 112 5.15 2.25 11.16
N HIS A 113 5.58 2.05 9.91
CA HIS A 113 4.95 1.10 8.99
C HIS A 113 5.95 0.09 8.39
N PRO A 114 5.59 -1.20 8.23
CA PRO A 114 6.48 -2.22 7.66
C PRO A 114 6.99 -1.95 6.24
N VAL A 115 6.30 -1.10 5.47
CA VAL A 115 6.71 -0.70 4.11
C VAL A 115 7.90 0.28 4.12
N PHE A 116 8.06 1.08 5.19
CA PHE A 116 9.02 2.18 5.22
C PHE A 116 10.48 1.78 4.94
N PRO A 117 11.03 0.65 5.47
CA PRO A 117 12.39 0.24 5.14
C PRO A 117 12.59 -0.04 3.64
N ALA A 118 11.63 -0.73 3.01
CA ALA A 118 11.70 -1.02 1.57
C ALA A 118 11.53 0.24 0.72
N LEU A 119 10.65 1.15 1.15
CA LEU A 119 10.43 2.44 0.48
C LEU A 119 11.66 3.34 0.58
N ALA A 120 12.33 3.40 1.74
CA ALA A 120 13.57 4.15 1.91
C ALA A 120 14.68 3.62 0.97
N ALA A 121 14.80 2.30 0.82
CA ALA A 121 15.76 1.70 -0.11
C ALA A 121 15.41 2.02 -1.58
N ALA A 122 14.14 1.93 -1.96
CA ALA A 122 13.68 2.27 -3.31
C ALA A 122 13.91 3.76 -3.63
N ALA A 123 13.59 4.64 -2.70
CA ALA A 123 13.83 6.07 -2.85
C ALA A 123 15.32 6.38 -3.00
N ALA A 124 16.18 5.76 -2.20
CA ALA A 124 17.64 5.96 -2.30
C ALA A 124 18.16 5.55 -3.69
N ALA A 125 17.66 4.45 -4.26
CA ALA A 125 17.99 4.03 -5.61
C ALA A 125 17.53 5.01 -6.70
N ILE A 126 16.45 5.76 -6.46
CA ILE A 126 15.95 6.85 -7.33
C ILE A 126 16.72 8.18 -7.09
N GLY A 127 17.60 8.22 -6.09
CA GLY A 127 18.38 9.40 -5.71
C GLY A 127 17.69 10.30 -4.69
N ILE A 128 16.70 9.78 -3.95
CA ILE A 128 15.96 10.47 -2.89
C ILE A 128 16.23 9.82 -1.53
N GLY A 129 16.68 10.61 -0.56
CA GLY A 129 17.01 10.12 0.78
C GLY A 129 18.40 9.46 0.84
N ARG A 130 19.08 9.61 1.98
CA ARG A 130 20.48 9.17 2.18
C ARG A 130 20.60 7.88 2.98
N GLY A 131 19.75 6.88 2.70
CA GLY A 131 19.86 5.54 3.33
C GLY A 131 19.46 5.45 4.80
N GLY A 132 18.61 6.36 5.28
CA GLY A 132 18.04 6.34 6.63
C GLY A 132 16.60 5.82 6.68
N ASN A 133 15.92 6.02 7.81
CA ASN A 133 14.50 5.72 7.93
C ASN A 133 13.68 6.61 6.97
N TRP A 134 12.60 6.05 6.41
CA TRP A 134 11.67 6.81 5.59
C TRP A 134 11.00 7.92 6.42
N ASP A 135 11.07 9.16 5.92
CA ASP A 135 10.36 10.31 6.49
C ASP A 135 9.25 10.73 5.52
N PRO A 136 7.98 10.36 5.78
CA PRO A 136 6.87 10.74 4.90
C PRO A 136 6.66 12.25 4.86
N PHE A 137 7.01 12.99 5.92
CA PHE A 137 6.85 14.45 5.96
C PHE A 137 7.89 15.15 5.08
N ALA A 138 9.12 14.62 5.01
CA ALA A 138 10.10 15.08 4.04
C ALA A 138 9.63 14.81 2.60
N PHE A 139 9.00 13.65 2.36
CA PHE A 139 8.50 13.33 1.03
C PHE A 139 7.30 14.20 0.60
N ILE A 140 6.40 14.55 1.52
CA ILE A 140 5.32 15.54 1.25
C ILE A 140 5.92 16.85 0.73
N ARG A 141 6.88 17.43 1.47
CA ARG A 141 7.56 18.68 1.06
C ARG A 141 8.26 18.54 -0.29
N PHE A 142 8.87 17.38 -0.54
CA PHE A 142 9.53 17.10 -1.81
C PHE A 142 8.53 17.11 -2.97
N CYS A 143 7.36 16.48 -2.81
CA CYS A 143 6.29 16.52 -3.81
C CYS A 143 5.75 17.94 -4.06
N GLU A 144 5.55 18.72 -2.99
CA GLU A 144 5.12 20.14 -3.08
C GLU A 144 6.10 20.99 -3.90
N GLU A 145 7.40 20.79 -3.71
CA GLU A 145 8.40 21.48 -4.52
C GLU A 145 8.44 20.96 -5.95
N ALA A 146 8.32 19.65 -6.13
CA ALA A 146 8.46 18.98 -7.42
C ALA A 146 7.35 19.36 -8.39
N HIS A 147 6.09 19.42 -7.94
CA HIS A 147 4.95 19.73 -8.82
C HIS A 147 4.94 21.19 -9.31
N ARG A 148 5.73 22.09 -8.70
CA ARG A 148 5.89 23.49 -9.14
C ARG A 148 6.84 23.62 -10.32
N SER A 149 7.51 22.55 -10.75
CA SER A 149 8.41 22.55 -11.90
C SER A 149 8.18 21.32 -12.79
N PRO A 150 7.07 21.29 -13.55
CA PRO A 150 6.77 20.19 -14.46
C PRO A 150 7.89 19.94 -15.48
N GLY A 151 8.15 18.67 -15.77
CA GLY A 151 9.23 18.20 -16.65
C GLY A 151 10.63 18.15 -16.00
N SER A 152 10.77 18.61 -14.75
CA SER A 152 12.06 18.59 -14.07
C SER A 152 12.48 17.18 -13.62
N ASN A 153 13.79 16.98 -13.40
CA ASN A 153 14.27 15.74 -12.80
C ASN A 153 13.67 15.52 -11.39
N LYS A 154 13.41 16.61 -10.65
CA LYS A 154 12.78 16.55 -9.32
C LYS A 154 11.37 15.96 -9.42
N GLU A 155 10.56 16.42 -10.37
CA GLU A 155 9.23 15.85 -10.64
C GLU A 155 9.33 14.37 -11.00
N ARG A 156 10.22 14.01 -11.92
CA ARG A 156 10.42 12.61 -12.30
C ARG A 156 10.77 11.72 -11.10
N GLN A 157 11.67 12.17 -10.23
CA GLN A 157 12.04 11.44 -9.02
C GLN A 157 10.85 11.30 -8.05
N ALA A 158 10.05 12.36 -7.85
CA ALA A 158 8.88 12.31 -6.99
C ALA A 158 7.84 11.32 -7.51
N LEU A 159 7.59 11.31 -8.83
CA LEU A 159 6.68 10.39 -9.49
C LEU A 159 7.11 8.92 -9.32
N GLU A 160 8.41 8.64 -9.50
CA GLU A 160 8.96 7.29 -9.34
C GLU A 160 8.90 6.79 -7.90
N VAL A 161 9.18 7.66 -6.92
CA VAL A 161 9.06 7.32 -5.50
C VAL A 161 7.60 7.11 -5.11
N GLN A 162 6.68 7.93 -5.61
CA GLN A 162 5.25 7.75 -5.39
C GLN A 162 4.74 6.43 -6.00
N ARG A 163 5.21 6.05 -7.19
CA ARG A 163 4.92 4.75 -7.78
C ARG A 163 5.45 3.62 -6.92
N ALA A 164 6.69 3.69 -6.45
CA ALA A 164 7.28 2.67 -5.57
C ALA A 164 6.52 2.55 -4.23
N GLU A 165 6.15 3.68 -3.62
CA GLU A 165 5.33 3.72 -2.40
C GLU A 165 3.98 3.04 -2.61
N TRP A 166 3.30 3.37 -3.71
CA TRP A 166 2.03 2.76 -4.08
C TRP A 166 2.18 1.24 -4.26
N GLN A 167 3.17 0.79 -5.03
CA GLN A 167 3.43 -0.63 -5.26
C GLN A 167 3.63 -1.38 -3.94
N LEU A 168 4.51 -0.88 -3.07
CA LEU A 168 4.81 -1.54 -1.80
C LEU A 168 3.62 -1.59 -0.83
N LEU A 169 2.84 -0.50 -0.74
CA LEU A 169 1.64 -0.46 0.11
C LEU A 169 0.51 -1.32 -0.46
N PHE A 170 0.33 -1.30 -1.78
CA PHE A 170 -0.62 -2.13 -2.48
C PHE A 170 -0.30 -3.62 -2.29
N ASP A 171 0.95 -4.02 -2.52
CA ASP A 171 1.45 -5.38 -2.27
C ASP A 171 1.17 -5.81 -0.83
N PHE A 172 1.47 -4.95 0.14
CA PHE A 172 1.21 -5.22 1.55
C PHE A 172 -0.27 -5.47 1.82
N CYS A 173 -1.17 -4.64 1.30
CA CYS A 173 -2.61 -4.77 1.50
C CYS A 173 -3.18 -6.02 0.79
N ALA A 174 -2.78 -6.24 -0.46
CA ALA A 174 -3.30 -7.29 -1.34
C ALA A 174 -2.71 -8.67 -1.06
N ALA A 175 -1.54 -8.76 -0.44
CA ALA A 175 -0.90 -10.03 -0.09
C ALA A 175 -1.79 -10.88 0.82
N LYS A 176 -1.77 -12.20 0.61
CA LYS A 176 -2.48 -13.15 1.48
C LYS A 176 -1.98 -13.05 2.92
N ARG A 177 -2.91 -13.18 3.87
CA ARG A 177 -2.54 -13.32 5.29
C ARG A 177 -1.70 -14.58 5.44
N ALA A 178 -0.56 -14.46 6.14
CA ALA A 178 0.22 -15.64 6.51
C ALA A 178 -0.68 -16.58 7.33
N ARG A 179 -0.69 -17.87 6.99
CA ARG A 179 -1.37 -18.88 7.82
C ARG A 179 -0.70 -18.85 9.19
N LYS A 180 -1.47 -18.59 10.26
CA LYS A 180 -1.01 -18.90 11.61
C LYS A 180 -0.86 -20.42 11.66
N ASN A 181 0.37 -20.92 11.68
CA ASN A 181 0.61 -22.32 12.03
C ASN A 181 0.16 -22.46 13.49
N ASN A 182 -1.00 -23.09 13.71
CA ASN A 182 -1.38 -23.60 15.03
C ASN A 182 -0.43 -24.75 15.34
N CYS A 183 0.74 -24.44 15.92
CA CYS A 183 1.52 -25.44 16.62
C CYS A 183 0.95 -25.53 18.04
N ALA A 184 -0.09 -26.34 18.20
CA ALA A 184 -0.54 -26.81 19.50
C ALA A 184 -0.75 -28.33 19.42
N ALA A 185 -0.20 -29.02 20.42
CA ALA A 185 -0.44 -30.41 20.82
C ALA A 185 0.31 -31.55 20.10
N LEU A 186 1.52 -31.82 20.59
CA LEU A 186 2.01 -33.17 20.93
C LEU A 186 2.65 -33.00 22.32
N GLY A 187 2.01 -33.34 23.43
CA GLY A 187 1.80 -34.71 23.89
C GLY A 187 2.84 -35.02 24.97
N SER A 188 2.51 -34.80 26.24
CA SER A 188 3.28 -35.33 27.38
C SER A 188 2.31 -35.86 28.43
N SER A 189 1.72 -37.01 28.13
CA SER A 189 1.23 -37.93 29.14
C SER A 189 2.45 -38.69 29.66
N GLY A 190 3.04 -38.23 30.76
CA GLY A 190 4.08 -38.96 31.48
C GLY A 190 3.44 -39.84 32.55
N GLU A 191 3.56 -41.15 32.36
CA GLU A 191 3.03 -42.23 33.20
C GLU A 191 3.38 -42.12 34.69
N ALA A 192 2.41 -42.55 35.50
CA ALA A 192 2.56 -42.86 36.91
C ALA A 192 3.47 -44.10 37.10
N GLY A 193 4.69 -43.88 37.59
CA GLY A 193 5.58 -44.93 38.05
C GLY A 193 5.32 -45.29 39.51
N LEU A 194 4.52 -46.34 39.73
CA LEU A 194 4.35 -47.04 41.00
C LEU A 194 5.68 -47.73 41.39
N LYS A 195 6.32 -47.32 42.50
CA LYS A 195 7.46 -48.07 43.08
C LYS A 195 6.95 -49.09 44.13
N PRO A 196 7.46 -50.33 44.14
CA PRO A 196 7.12 -51.30 45.17
C PRO A 196 7.94 -51.09 46.45
N ARG A 197 7.34 -51.50 47.58
CA ARG A 197 7.98 -51.66 48.90
C ARG A 197 9.10 -52.71 48.84
N ALA A 198 10.20 -52.45 49.54
CA ALA A 198 11.03 -53.45 50.20
C ALA A 198 11.92 -52.78 51.26
N GLY A 199 11.96 -53.36 52.48
CA GLY A 199 12.89 -53.02 53.57
C GLY A 199 12.25 -52.26 54.72
#